data_AF-A0A2E8VWB2-F1
#
_entry.id   AF-A0A2E8VWB2-F1
#
_cell.length_a   1.000
_cell.length_b   1.000
_cell.length_c   1.000
_cell.angle_alpha   90.00
_cell.angle_beta   90.00
_cell.angle_gamma   90.00
#
_symmetry.space_group_name_H-M   'P 1'
#
loop_
_entity.id
_entity.type
_entity.pdbx_description
1 polymer ?
#
loop_
_entity_poly.entity_id
_entity_poly.type
_entity_poly.pdbx_seq_one_letter_code
_entity_poly.pdbx_strand_id
1 'polypeptide(L)'
;MLSAKMRKAIFQNSIPYDWQKVKKLPGVMPLNPHEWIIFDDAYSDQMAERENLLENNNDVIVLDNNSQAVARELLTILLQFLRKVDDFDVSEKQVITRDKRTVKIDYEKPLMTCGLLVQNDFCLMEKRKGQHLLSAAVLCFPANWRLLEKFMKPLFSIHKNVPEYSSEIEKRVNRIFDGIRVGQPMWRFNLLEYSDPTLYQPYRLS
;
A
#
# COMPACT_ATOMS: atom_id res chain seq x y z
N MET A 1 -0.55 -28.94 -23.06
CA MET A 1 -1.53 -27.90 -22.71
C MET A 1 -1.67 -27.89 -21.20
N LEU A 2 -1.03 -26.94 -20.52
CA LEU A 2 -1.24 -26.72 -19.09
C LEU A 2 -2.61 -26.06 -18.92
N SER A 3 -3.52 -26.77 -18.26
CA SER A 3 -4.79 -26.20 -17.80
C SER A 3 -4.48 -24.99 -16.93
N ALA A 4 -4.69 -23.78 -17.45
CA ALA A 4 -4.70 -22.58 -16.62
C ALA A 4 -5.84 -22.76 -15.62
N LYS A 5 -5.52 -23.13 -14.37
CA LYS A 5 -6.46 -23.03 -13.26
C LYS A 5 -6.99 -21.60 -13.29
N MET A 6 -8.28 -21.42 -13.60
CA MET A 6 -8.92 -20.12 -13.43
C MET A 6 -8.70 -19.70 -11.99
N ARG A 7 -7.95 -18.61 -11.78
CA ARG A 7 -7.74 -18.08 -10.43
C ARG A 7 -9.10 -17.63 -9.90
N LYS A 8 -9.41 -18.01 -8.66
CA LYS A 8 -10.63 -17.56 -7.96
C LYS A 8 -10.59 -16.03 -7.93
N ALA A 9 -11.65 -15.39 -8.42
CA ALA A 9 -11.79 -13.95 -8.31
C ALA A 9 -11.99 -13.56 -6.84
N ILE A 10 -11.29 -12.52 -6.39
CA ILE A 10 -11.29 -12.06 -5.00
C ILE A 10 -11.98 -10.69 -4.97
N PHE A 11 -13.14 -10.62 -4.32
CA PHE A 11 -13.94 -9.40 -4.23
C PHE A 11 -14.40 -9.19 -2.79
N GLN A 12 -14.44 -7.92 -2.38
CA GLN A 12 -15.16 -7.47 -1.21
C GLN A 12 -16.64 -7.24 -1.56
N ASN A 13 -17.57 -7.43 -0.60
CA ASN A 13 -19.00 -7.25 -0.88
C ASN A 13 -19.42 -5.77 -0.91
N SER A 14 -18.60 -4.87 -0.36
CA SER A 14 -18.91 -3.44 -0.33
C SER A 14 -17.66 -2.56 -0.29
N ILE A 15 -17.80 -1.30 -0.72
CA ILE A 15 -16.76 -0.28 -0.58
C ILE A 15 -17.08 0.56 0.67
N PRO A 16 -16.14 0.72 1.62
CA PRO A 16 -16.41 1.27 2.96
C PRO A 16 -16.57 2.80 2.99
N TYR A 17 -16.63 3.46 1.83
CA TYR A 17 -16.79 4.90 1.67
C TYR A 17 -17.60 5.21 0.41
N ASP A 18 -18.17 6.43 0.39
CA ASP A 18 -18.96 6.93 -0.74
C ASP A 18 -18.04 7.26 -1.94
N TRP A 19 -17.74 6.23 -2.72
CA TRP A 19 -16.88 6.30 -3.91
C TRP A 19 -17.53 7.03 -5.09
N GLN A 20 -18.85 7.24 -5.06
CA GLN A 20 -19.59 7.97 -6.09
C GLN A 20 -19.34 9.49 -6.01
N LYS A 21 -18.95 10.00 -4.83
CA LYS A 21 -18.61 11.42 -4.63
C LYS A 21 -17.17 11.72 -5.05
N VAL A 22 -16.96 11.88 -6.36
CA VAL A 22 -15.65 12.25 -6.92
C VAL A 22 -15.23 13.66 -6.47
N LYS A 23 -14.04 13.78 -5.86
CA LYS A 23 -13.42 15.07 -5.55
C LYS A 23 -12.44 15.48 -6.66
N LYS A 24 -12.41 16.78 -6.98
CA LYS A 24 -11.40 17.34 -7.91
C LYS A 24 -9.99 17.11 -7.35
N LEU A 25 -9.04 16.78 -8.23
CA LEU A 25 -7.65 16.55 -7.85
C LEU A 25 -7.03 17.77 -7.12
N PRO A 26 -6.24 17.56 -6.05
CA PRO A 26 -5.79 16.26 -5.51
C PRO A 26 -6.78 15.59 -4.54
N GLY A 27 -7.92 16.22 -4.22
CA GLY A 27 -9.06 15.57 -3.57
C GLY A 27 -8.82 15.04 -2.14
N VAL A 28 -7.82 15.55 -1.43
CA VAL A 28 -7.45 15.07 -0.09
C VAL A 28 -8.44 15.47 1.01
N MET A 29 -8.53 14.64 2.04
CA MET A 29 -9.38 14.79 3.22
C MET A 29 -8.60 14.43 4.48
N PRO A 30 -8.93 15.00 5.65
CA PRO A 30 -8.42 14.51 6.92
C PRO A 30 -8.77 13.04 7.13
N LEU A 31 -7.83 12.27 7.67
CA LEU A 31 -8.02 10.87 8.07
C LEU A 31 -8.00 10.79 9.60
N ASN A 32 -8.91 10.02 10.19
CA ASN A 32 -8.80 9.66 11.60
C ASN A 32 -7.62 8.68 11.76
N PRO A 33 -6.56 8.99 12.53
CA PRO A 33 -5.43 8.09 12.73
C PRO A 33 -5.82 6.71 13.28
N HIS A 34 -6.96 6.61 13.96
CA HIS A 34 -7.50 5.36 14.49
C HIS A 34 -8.23 4.50 13.45
N GLU A 35 -8.39 4.98 12.21
CA GLU A 35 -9.14 4.31 11.14
C GLU A 35 -8.32 4.23 9.84
N TRP A 36 -6.98 4.38 9.92
CA TRP A 36 -6.14 4.49 8.72
C TRP A 36 -5.96 3.18 7.93
N ILE A 37 -6.14 2.02 8.57
CA ILE A 37 -6.18 0.71 7.91
C ILE A 37 -7.61 0.20 7.96
N ILE A 38 -8.12 -0.13 6.79
CA ILE A 38 -9.45 -0.71 6.63
C ILE A 38 -9.28 -2.21 6.36
N PHE A 39 -10.12 -3.01 6.99
CA PHE A 39 -10.19 -4.43 6.75
C PHE A 39 -11.58 -4.76 6.23
N ASP A 40 -11.66 -5.49 5.13
CA ASP A 40 -12.92 -5.90 4.52
C ASP A 40 -13.13 -7.41 4.62
N ASP A 41 -14.22 -7.87 4.04
CA ASP A 41 -14.62 -9.27 4.01
C ASP A 41 -13.85 -10.13 3.02
N ALA A 42 -13.01 -9.53 2.16
CA ALA A 42 -12.07 -10.24 1.30
C ALA A 42 -10.72 -10.51 2.00
N TYR A 43 -10.57 -10.14 3.28
CA TYR A 43 -9.31 -10.23 4.02
C TYR A 43 -8.58 -11.56 3.84
N SER A 44 -9.19 -12.70 4.18
CA SER A 44 -8.50 -13.99 4.13
C SER A 44 -8.03 -14.37 2.72
N ASP A 45 -8.87 -14.16 1.71
CA ASP A 45 -8.52 -14.48 0.32
C ASP A 45 -7.41 -13.54 -0.20
N GLN A 46 -7.50 -12.24 0.10
CA GLN A 46 -6.46 -11.28 -0.28
C GLN A 46 -5.14 -11.54 0.43
N MET A 47 -5.16 -11.86 1.72
CA MET A 47 -3.94 -12.17 2.47
C MET A 47 -3.27 -13.45 1.96
N ALA A 48 -4.03 -14.48 1.55
CA ALA A 48 -3.48 -15.67 0.93
C ALA A 48 -2.78 -15.37 -0.41
N GLU A 49 -3.40 -14.57 -1.28
CA GLU A 49 -2.74 -14.15 -2.54
C GLU A 49 -1.51 -13.28 -2.26
N ARG A 50 -1.57 -12.43 -1.23
CA ARG A 50 -0.45 -11.60 -0.79
C ARG A 50 0.73 -12.42 -0.30
N GLU A 51 0.51 -13.45 0.53
CA GLU A 51 1.55 -14.39 0.96
C GLU A 51 2.22 -15.08 -0.23
N ASN A 52 1.41 -15.58 -1.19
CA ASN A 52 1.91 -16.20 -2.40
C ASN A 52 2.78 -15.24 -3.24
N LEU A 53 2.36 -13.97 -3.40
CA LEU A 53 3.15 -12.97 -4.12
C LEU A 53 4.45 -12.62 -3.39
N LEU A 54 4.39 -12.45 -2.07
CA LEU A 54 5.57 -12.13 -1.25
C LEU A 54 6.62 -13.23 -1.27
N GLU A 55 6.19 -14.49 -1.35
CA GLU A 55 7.08 -15.65 -1.44
C GLU A 55 7.66 -15.84 -2.85
N ASN A 56 6.85 -15.61 -3.89
CA ASN A 56 7.18 -16.02 -5.26
C ASN A 56 7.49 -14.87 -6.23
N ASN A 57 7.45 -13.62 -5.78
CA ASN A 57 7.67 -12.45 -6.64
C ASN A 57 8.68 -11.47 -6.04
N ASN A 58 9.82 -11.29 -6.70
CA ASN A 58 10.86 -10.36 -6.25
C ASN A 58 10.57 -8.89 -6.61
N ASP A 59 9.53 -8.61 -7.39
CA ASP A 59 9.16 -7.25 -7.82
C ASP A 59 8.20 -6.54 -6.87
N VAL A 60 7.68 -7.20 -5.82
CA VAL A 60 6.66 -6.62 -4.93
C VAL A 60 7.23 -5.96 -3.68
N ILE A 61 8.52 -6.15 -3.37
CA ILE A 61 9.20 -5.46 -2.26
C ILE A 61 10.48 -4.82 -2.77
N VAL A 62 10.71 -3.56 -2.38
CA VAL A 62 11.99 -2.89 -2.56
C VAL A 62 12.30 -1.99 -1.37
N LEU A 63 13.56 -1.90 -0.98
CA LEU A 63 14.01 -1.06 0.13
C LEU A 63 15.40 -0.52 -0.16
N ASP A 64 15.55 0.81 -0.21
CA ASP A 64 16.85 1.45 -0.28
C ASP A 64 17.61 1.25 1.02
N ASN A 65 18.92 0.99 0.92
CA ASN A 65 19.78 0.69 2.07
C ASN A 65 19.77 1.79 3.16
N ASN A 66 19.53 3.04 2.77
CA ASN A 66 19.47 4.17 3.71
C ASN A 66 18.07 4.39 4.31
N SER A 67 17.08 3.55 3.98
CA SER A 67 15.68 3.71 4.39
C SER A 67 15.20 2.65 5.38
N GLN A 68 16.10 1.80 5.88
CA GLN A 68 15.77 0.75 6.87
C GLN A 68 15.09 1.32 8.11
N ALA A 69 15.56 2.48 8.61
CA ALA A 69 14.94 3.14 9.77
C ALA A 69 13.47 3.52 9.52
N VAL A 70 13.14 4.05 8.34
CA VAL A 70 11.78 4.47 7.98
C VAL A 70 10.87 3.26 7.77
N ALA A 71 11.39 2.15 7.21
CA ALA A 71 10.62 0.92 7.11
C ALA A 71 10.33 0.29 8.49
N ARG A 72 11.28 0.34 9.43
CA ARG A 72 11.07 -0.08 10.82
C ARG A 72 10.08 0.82 11.56
N GLU A 73 10.09 2.11 11.28
CA GLU A 73 9.10 3.06 11.81
C GLU A 73 7.69 2.68 11.36
N LEU A 74 7.49 2.39 10.07
CA LEU A 74 6.21 1.89 9.55
C LEU A 74 5.76 0.63 10.30
N LEU A 75 6.63 -0.38 10.44
CA LEU A 75 6.28 -1.60 11.17
C LEU A 75 5.89 -1.31 12.62
N THR A 76 6.61 -0.41 13.29
CA THR A 76 6.30 -0.01 14.66
C THR A 76 4.92 0.63 14.77
N ILE A 77 4.61 1.58 13.88
CA ILE A 77 3.29 2.26 13.82
C ILE A 77 2.18 1.26 13.51
N LEU A 78 2.40 0.34 12.58
CA LEU A 78 1.44 -0.69 12.23
C LEU A 78 1.15 -1.61 13.42
N LEU A 79 2.17 -2.09 14.12
CA LEU A 79 1.99 -2.91 15.33
C LEU A 79 1.27 -2.15 16.46
N GLN A 80 1.55 -0.86 16.64
CA GLN A 80 0.83 -0.02 17.60
C GLN A 80 -0.65 0.15 17.24
N PHE A 81 -0.95 0.25 15.94
CA PHE A 81 -2.32 0.29 15.46
C PHE A 81 -3.03 -1.05 15.69
N LEU A 82 -2.43 -2.18 15.25
CA LEU A 82 -3.03 -3.51 15.37
C LEU A 82 -3.31 -3.93 16.82
N ARG A 83 -2.53 -3.47 17.80
CA ARG A 83 -2.83 -3.67 19.24
C ARG A 83 -4.18 -3.12 19.70
N LYS A 84 -4.75 -2.18 18.95
CA LYS A 84 -6.02 -1.51 19.27
C LYS A 84 -7.17 -1.98 18.39
N VAL A 85 -6.91 -2.89 17.45
CA VAL A 85 -7.90 -3.42 16.52
C VAL A 85 -8.33 -4.79 17.02
N ASP A 86 -9.64 -5.01 17.03
CA ASP A 86 -10.20 -6.31 17.37
C ASP A 86 -9.69 -7.41 16.40
N ASP A 87 -9.70 -8.64 16.89
CA ASP A 87 -9.25 -9.85 16.17
C ASP A 87 -7.76 -9.89 15.81
N PHE A 88 -6.93 -9.01 16.39
CA PHE A 88 -5.47 -9.14 16.37
C PHE A 88 -4.93 -9.37 17.78
N ASP A 89 -4.05 -10.36 17.94
CA ASP A 89 -3.27 -10.54 19.17
C ASP A 89 -1.80 -10.23 18.86
N VAL A 90 -1.30 -9.11 19.39
CA VAL A 90 0.04 -8.58 19.10
C VAL A 90 0.93 -8.76 20.33
N SER A 91 1.85 -9.71 20.23
CA SER A 91 2.91 -9.93 21.22
C SER A 91 4.20 -9.19 20.85
N GLU A 92 5.28 -9.43 21.58
CA GLU A 92 6.61 -8.90 21.24
C GLU A 92 7.23 -9.56 20.01
N LYS A 93 6.90 -10.83 19.73
CA LYS A 93 7.60 -11.66 18.74
C LYS A 93 6.75 -12.00 17.52
N GLN A 94 5.44 -11.95 17.66
CA GLN A 94 4.49 -12.38 16.63
C GLN A 94 3.15 -11.69 16.77
N VAL A 95 2.39 -11.71 15.68
CA VAL A 95 0.99 -11.31 15.63
C VAL A 95 0.15 -12.52 15.22
N ILE A 96 -0.91 -12.81 15.98
CA ILE A 96 -2.00 -13.67 15.51
C ILE A 96 -3.01 -12.76 14.83
N THR A 97 -3.22 -12.99 13.54
CA THR A 97 -4.11 -12.16 12.70
C THR A 97 -5.56 -12.60 12.83
N ARG A 98 -6.48 -11.79 12.30
CA ARG A 98 -7.93 -12.06 12.33
C ARG A 98 -8.35 -13.36 11.65
N ASP A 99 -7.61 -13.79 10.63
CA ASP A 99 -7.76 -15.07 9.96
C ASP A 99 -6.92 -16.20 10.59
N LYS A 100 -6.45 -15.99 11.82
CA LYS A 100 -5.74 -16.96 12.68
C LYS A 100 -4.37 -17.40 12.17
N ARG A 101 -3.78 -16.69 11.20
CA ARG A 101 -2.37 -16.87 10.83
C ARG A 101 -1.47 -16.33 11.94
N THR A 102 -0.29 -16.93 12.09
CA THR A 102 0.75 -16.44 12.99
C THR A 102 1.88 -15.83 12.16
N VAL A 103 2.05 -14.52 12.27
CA VAL A 103 3.10 -13.77 11.57
C VAL A 103 4.21 -13.42 12.55
N LYS A 104 5.42 -13.91 12.30
CA LYS A 104 6.60 -13.52 13.08
C LYS A 104 6.96 -12.06 12.80
N ILE A 105 7.23 -11.30 13.84
CA ILE A 105 7.72 -9.93 13.72
C ILE A 105 9.22 -9.96 13.40
N ASP A 106 9.60 -9.42 12.24
CA ASP A 106 10.99 -9.33 11.81
C ASP A 106 11.35 -7.88 11.44
N TYR A 107 12.08 -7.20 12.32
CA TYR A 107 12.56 -5.84 12.10
C TYR A 107 13.76 -5.75 11.12
N GLU A 108 14.37 -6.87 10.71
CA GLU A 108 15.34 -6.90 9.61
C GLU A 108 14.63 -6.97 8.24
N LYS A 109 13.39 -7.50 8.22
CA LYS A 109 12.52 -7.53 7.05
C LYS A 109 11.20 -6.80 7.32
N PRO A 110 11.23 -5.50 7.63
CA PRO A 110 10.05 -4.78 8.11
C PRO A 110 8.92 -4.73 7.09
N LEU A 111 9.23 -4.50 5.81
CA LEU A 111 8.21 -4.42 4.75
C LEU A 111 7.57 -5.78 4.45
N MET A 112 8.33 -6.87 4.54
CA MET A 112 7.80 -8.23 4.46
C MET A 112 6.81 -8.46 5.60
N THR A 113 7.20 -8.14 6.83
CA THR A 113 6.31 -8.25 8.00
C THR A 113 5.04 -7.42 7.80
N CYS A 114 5.14 -6.16 7.38
CA CYS A 114 3.96 -5.32 7.08
C CYS A 114 3.06 -5.95 6.01
N GLY A 115 3.66 -6.48 4.94
CA GLY A 115 2.94 -7.15 3.86
C GLY A 115 2.18 -8.39 4.32
N LEU A 116 2.68 -9.13 5.31
CA LEU A 116 2.02 -10.32 5.84
C LEU A 116 0.90 -10.01 6.84
N LEU A 117 0.85 -8.80 7.39
CA LEU A 117 -0.09 -8.42 8.46
C LEU A 117 -1.43 -7.88 7.94
N VAL A 118 -1.42 -7.09 6.86
CA VAL A 118 -2.59 -6.32 6.41
C VAL A 118 -2.75 -6.30 4.89
N GLN A 119 -3.97 -6.04 4.41
CA GLN A 119 -4.33 -6.02 2.99
C GLN A 119 -3.64 -4.89 2.21
N ASN A 120 -3.25 -3.81 2.89
CA ASN A 120 -2.70 -2.61 2.28
C ASN A 120 -1.30 -2.79 1.69
N ASP A 121 -1.09 -2.16 0.53
CA ASP A 121 0.23 -1.83 0.03
C ASP A 121 0.78 -0.56 0.68
N PHE A 122 2.08 -0.54 0.93
CA PHE A 122 2.77 0.57 1.54
C PHE A 122 3.87 1.09 0.61
N CYS A 123 3.86 2.41 0.36
CA CYS A 123 4.89 3.12 -0.37
C CYS A 123 5.46 4.22 0.51
N LEU A 124 6.75 4.14 0.84
CA LEU A 124 7.44 5.07 1.71
C LEU A 124 8.08 6.19 0.87
N MET A 125 7.61 7.41 1.12
CA MET A 125 8.06 8.61 0.42
C MET A 125 8.95 9.43 1.34
N GLU A 126 10.24 9.48 1.05
CA GLU A 126 11.24 10.10 1.91
C GLU A 126 11.78 11.39 1.28
N LYS A 127 11.83 12.48 2.05
CA LYS A 127 12.32 13.76 1.55
C LYS A 127 13.85 13.80 1.53
N ARG A 128 14.44 13.74 0.34
CA ARG A 128 15.89 13.83 0.10
C ARG A 128 16.19 14.95 -0.89
N LYS A 129 17.15 15.82 -0.57
CA LYS A 129 17.57 16.94 -1.44
C LYS A 129 16.40 17.78 -1.97
N GLY A 130 15.38 18.00 -1.14
CA GLY A 130 14.18 18.78 -1.48
C GLY A 130 13.09 18.05 -2.28
N GLN A 131 13.24 16.75 -2.55
CA GLN A 131 12.23 15.95 -3.26
C GLN A 131 11.80 14.72 -2.45
N HIS A 132 10.53 14.34 -2.54
CA HIS A 132 10.04 13.10 -1.96
C HIS A 132 10.26 11.94 -2.93
N LEU A 133 11.13 11.00 -2.55
CA LEU A 133 11.49 9.82 -3.35
C LEU A 133 10.77 8.58 -2.81
N LEU A 134 10.33 7.69 -3.70
CA LEU A 134 9.84 6.36 -3.32
C LEU A 134 11.04 5.50 -2.87
N SER A 135 11.37 5.54 -1.57
CA SER A 135 12.59 4.95 -1.02
C SER A 135 12.41 3.52 -0.53
N ALA A 136 11.16 3.09 -0.36
CA ALA A 136 10.82 1.71 -0.07
C ALA A 136 9.35 1.41 -0.38
N ALA A 137 9.00 0.15 -0.63
CA ALA A 137 7.62 -0.27 -0.73
C ALA A 137 7.43 -1.78 -0.52
N VAL A 138 6.22 -2.15 -0.10
CA VAL A 138 5.61 -3.46 -0.35
C VAL A 138 4.34 -3.21 -1.16
N LEU A 139 4.31 -3.69 -2.40
CA LEU A 139 3.30 -3.40 -3.43
C LEU A 139 2.87 -4.71 -4.12
N CYS A 140 1.95 -5.44 -3.50
CA CYS A 140 1.46 -6.72 -4.02
C CYS A 140 0.26 -6.54 -4.95
N PHE A 141 -0.53 -5.48 -4.84
CA PHE A 141 -1.72 -5.25 -5.67
C PHE A 141 -1.61 -3.91 -6.43
N PRO A 142 -0.60 -3.76 -7.31
CA PRO A 142 -0.41 -2.56 -8.11
C PRO A 142 -1.57 -2.33 -9.07
N ALA A 143 -1.88 -1.05 -9.30
CA ALA A 143 -2.88 -0.62 -10.26
C ALA A 143 -2.24 -0.15 -11.58
N ASN A 144 -1.85 -1.09 -12.44
CA ASN A 144 -1.22 -0.86 -13.75
C ASN A 144 0.14 -0.14 -13.72
N TRP A 145 0.99 -0.47 -12.75
CA TRP A 145 2.38 -0.01 -12.75
C TRP A 145 3.32 -0.94 -11.98
N ARG A 146 4.58 -1.01 -12.43
CA ARG A 146 5.59 -1.86 -11.82
C ARG A 146 6.41 -1.10 -10.78
N LEU A 147 6.58 -1.68 -9.59
CA LEU A 147 7.28 -1.06 -8.47
C LEU A 147 8.69 -0.60 -8.83
N LEU A 148 9.49 -1.50 -9.41
CA LEU A 148 10.90 -1.23 -9.74
C LEU A 148 11.07 -0.11 -10.76
N GLU A 149 10.07 0.15 -11.61
CA GLU A 149 10.13 1.28 -12.55
C GLU A 149 9.97 2.63 -11.86
N LYS A 150 9.45 2.66 -10.63
CA LYS A 150 9.18 3.88 -9.86
C LYS A 150 10.10 4.04 -8.65
N PHE A 151 10.82 3.00 -8.28
CA PHE A 151 11.75 3.02 -7.16
C PHE A 151 12.81 4.13 -7.29
N MET A 152 13.08 4.83 -6.18
CA MET A 152 14.01 5.96 -6.08
C MET A 152 13.72 7.14 -7.01
N LYS A 153 12.51 7.22 -7.57
CA LYS A 153 12.06 8.36 -8.38
C LYS A 153 11.24 9.34 -7.54
N PRO A 154 11.29 10.65 -7.86
CA PRO A 154 10.48 11.66 -7.20
C PRO A 154 9.01 11.56 -7.58
N LEU A 155 8.13 12.16 -6.76
CA LEU A 155 6.67 12.23 -6.96
C LEU A 155 6.25 12.57 -8.40
N PHE A 156 6.91 13.54 -9.05
CA PHE A 156 6.60 13.87 -10.44
C PHE A 156 6.88 12.71 -11.39
N SER A 157 8.08 12.14 -11.32
CA SER A 157 8.51 11.07 -12.21
C SER A 157 7.67 9.81 -12.08
N ILE A 158 7.17 9.51 -10.89
CA ILE A 158 6.27 8.35 -10.67
C ILE A 158 4.86 8.55 -11.24
N HIS A 159 4.47 9.79 -11.53
CA HIS A 159 3.15 10.16 -12.11
C HIS A 159 3.22 10.64 -13.55
N LYS A 160 4.40 10.64 -14.20
CA LYS A 160 4.61 11.19 -15.56
C LYS A 160 3.60 10.68 -16.61
N ASN A 161 3.13 9.43 -16.48
CA ASN A 161 2.23 8.79 -17.45
C ASN A 161 0.73 8.85 -17.04
N VAL A 162 0.38 9.74 -16.11
CA VAL A 162 -1.00 10.01 -15.69
C VAL A 162 -1.46 11.29 -16.41
N PRO A 163 -2.35 11.20 -17.42
CA PRO A 163 -2.75 12.34 -18.25
C PRO A 163 -3.28 13.54 -17.45
N GLU A 164 -3.98 13.27 -16.33
CA GLU A 164 -4.56 14.27 -15.45
C GLU A 164 -3.53 14.95 -14.53
N TYR A 165 -2.32 14.39 -14.43
CA TYR A 165 -1.26 14.90 -13.55
C TYR A 165 -0.45 16.00 -14.23
N SER A 166 -1.07 17.17 -14.38
CA SER A 166 -0.42 18.37 -14.91
C SER A 166 0.61 18.96 -13.94
N SER A 167 1.46 19.87 -14.42
CA SER A 167 2.41 20.60 -13.57
C SER A 167 1.75 21.46 -12.47
N GLU A 168 0.52 21.92 -12.71
CA GLU A 168 -0.32 22.59 -11.71
C GLU A 168 -0.72 21.63 -10.57
N ILE A 169 -1.12 20.41 -10.91
CA ILE A 169 -1.44 19.36 -9.93
C ILE A 169 -0.19 18.94 -9.16
N GLU A 170 0.93 18.77 -9.86
CA GLU A 170 2.22 18.45 -9.24
C GLU A 170 2.60 19.46 -8.15
N LYS A 171 2.54 20.76 -8.44
CA LYS A 171 2.82 21.82 -7.45
C LYS A 171 1.93 21.70 -6.22
N ARG A 172 0.64 21.41 -6.41
CA ARG A 172 -0.32 21.23 -5.30
C ARG A 172 0.02 20.00 -4.47
N VAL A 173 0.32 18.87 -5.11
CA VAL A 173 0.71 17.63 -4.44
C VAL A 173 2.02 17.80 -3.67
N ASN A 174 3.03 18.45 -4.25
CA ASN A 174 4.29 18.73 -3.54
C ASN A 174 4.05 19.57 -2.27
N ARG A 175 3.23 20.63 -2.34
CA ARG A 175 2.86 21.42 -1.14
C ARG A 175 2.13 20.60 -0.08
N ILE A 176 1.28 19.66 -0.50
CA ILE A 176 0.59 18.75 0.41
C ILE A 176 1.61 17.88 1.14
N PHE A 177 2.51 17.20 0.40
CA PHE A 177 3.55 16.37 1.01
C PHE A 177 4.47 17.16 1.95
N ASP A 178 4.88 18.37 1.56
CA ASP A 178 5.68 19.26 2.41
C ASP A 178 4.94 19.70 3.69
N GLY A 179 3.60 19.71 3.65
CA GLY A 179 2.73 20.18 4.73
C GLY A 179 2.17 19.08 5.64
N ILE A 180 2.39 17.80 5.33
CA ILE A 180 1.94 16.68 6.19
C ILE A 180 2.64 16.76 7.54
N ARG A 181 1.85 16.66 8.62
CA ARG A 181 2.35 16.68 10.00
C ARG A 181 2.07 15.34 10.68
N VAL A 182 2.95 14.96 11.60
CA VAL A 182 2.75 13.80 12.48
C VAL A 182 1.41 13.95 13.21
N GLY A 183 0.62 12.87 13.22
CA GLY A 183 -0.71 12.85 13.85
C GLY A 183 -1.83 13.53 13.06
N GLN A 184 -1.55 14.10 11.88
CA GLN A 184 -2.54 14.70 10.98
C GLN A 184 -2.52 14.02 9.60
N PRO A 185 -2.83 12.71 9.53
CA PRO A 185 -2.84 12.00 8.27
C PRO A 185 -3.98 12.49 7.38
N MET A 186 -3.79 12.31 6.08
CA MET A 186 -4.79 12.61 5.07
C MET A 186 -5.02 11.39 4.20
N TRP A 187 -6.19 11.33 3.60
CA TRP A 187 -6.55 10.30 2.65
C TRP A 187 -7.24 10.89 1.41
N ARG A 188 -7.22 10.12 0.34
CA ARG A 188 -8.00 10.30 -0.88
C ARG A 188 -8.29 8.92 -1.45
N PHE A 189 -9.20 8.83 -2.38
CA PHE A 189 -9.41 7.61 -3.15
C PHE A 189 -9.18 7.85 -4.65
N ASN A 190 -9.00 6.75 -5.36
CA ASN A 190 -8.93 6.68 -6.81
C ASN A 190 -9.80 5.51 -7.24
N LEU A 191 -10.51 5.68 -8.35
CA LEU A 191 -11.34 4.65 -8.96
C LEU A 191 -10.74 4.29 -10.33
N LEU A 192 -10.56 3.01 -10.57
CA LEU A 192 -10.05 2.45 -11.81
C LEU A 192 -10.91 1.24 -12.16
N GLU A 193 -11.30 1.13 -13.42
CA GLU A 193 -12.12 0.04 -13.93
C GLU A 193 -11.23 -1.04 -14.55
N TYR A 194 -11.53 -2.30 -14.25
CA TYR A 194 -10.78 -3.46 -14.69
C TYR A 194 -11.73 -4.55 -15.18
N SER A 195 -11.42 -5.15 -16.32
CA SER A 195 -12.13 -6.33 -16.83
C SER A 195 -11.58 -7.65 -16.27
N ASP A 196 -10.33 -7.65 -15.82
CA ASP A 196 -9.66 -8.78 -15.19
C ASP A 196 -9.65 -8.57 -13.66
N PRO A 197 -10.18 -9.51 -12.85
CA PRO A 197 -10.21 -9.39 -11.39
C PRO A 197 -8.90 -9.77 -10.70
N THR A 198 -7.84 -10.10 -11.43
CA THR A 198 -6.52 -10.40 -10.86
C THR A 198 -6.01 -9.21 -10.05
N LEU A 199 -5.56 -9.44 -8.81
CA LEU A 199 -5.12 -8.34 -7.94
C LEU A 199 -3.72 -7.81 -8.29
N TYR A 200 -2.80 -8.69 -8.70
CA TYR A 200 -1.46 -8.27 -9.14
C TYR A 200 -1.48 -7.81 -10.61
N GLN A 201 -1.63 -6.50 -10.85
CA GLN A 201 -1.64 -5.90 -12.20
C GLN A 201 -0.49 -4.89 -12.38
N PRO A 202 0.76 -5.34 -12.55
CA PRO A 202 1.92 -4.45 -12.66
C PRO A 202 2.05 -3.76 -14.03
N TYR A 203 1.29 -4.20 -15.04
CA TYR A 203 1.40 -3.69 -16.40
C TYR A 203 0.10 -3.02 -16.82
N ARG A 204 0.20 -1.87 -17.49
CA ARG A 204 -0.93 -1.32 -18.24
C ARG A 204 -1.15 -2.25 -19.44
N LEU A 205 -2.33 -2.87 -19.52
CA LEU A 205 -2.73 -3.58 -20.73
C LEU A 205 -2.70 -2.56 -21.88
N SER A 206 -1.88 -2.84 -22.89
CA SER A 206 -1.73 -2.03 -24.10
C SER A 206 -2.93 -2.20 -25.03
#